data_AF-A0A9Y1FN56-F1
#
_entry.id   AF-A0A9Y1FN56-F1
#
_cell.length_a   1.000
_cell.length_b   1.000
_cell.length_c   1.000
_cell.angle_alpha   90.00
_cell.angle_beta   90.00
_cell.angle_gamma   90.00
#
_symmetry.space_group_name_H-M   'P 1'
#
loop_
_entity.id
_entity.type
_entity.pdbx_description
1 polymer ?
#
loop_
_entity_poly.entity_id
_entity_poly.type
_entity_poly.pdbx_seq_one_letter_code
_entity_poly.pdbx_strand_id
1 'polypeptide(L)'
;MNSNNSNRKCKDLQYEIKKIYEENFLEERKKIISIATKLITELKGILTKENESSNEYNWILKSFIDNWIWKISELPGPNTKTKFVGQRYWSKKAKEQYQKNCNYKGLRHEHVYPRAKLKERIIECENNEEIEKELRKIVACVVTKEEHNKLNNEKERWERYVSTGVQVVDLFENKELTDEDLRKLNRKENSYDCYID
;
A
#
# COMPACT_ATOMS: atom_id res chain seq x y z
N MET A 1 -5.48 0.83 -40.38
CA MET A 1 -4.57 0.73 -39.21
C MET A 1 -5.40 0.32 -37.98
N ASN A 2 -5.02 -0.78 -37.35
CA ASN A 2 -5.82 -1.53 -36.36
C ASN A 2 -6.01 -0.80 -35.02
N SER A 3 -7.00 0.08 -34.90
CA SER A 3 -7.44 0.67 -33.63
C SER A 3 -8.05 -0.36 -32.66
N ASN A 4 -8.57 -1.48 -33.18
CA ASN A 4 -9.23 -2.53 -32.38
C ASN A 4 -8.28 -3.40 -31.52
N ASN A 5 -6.96 -3.34 -31.73
CA ASN A 5 -6.01 -4.16 -30.96
C ASN A 5 -5.46 -3.47 -29.70
N SER A 6 -5.61 -2.14 -29.58
CA SER A 6 -5.19 -1.40 -28.37
C SER A 6 -6.21 -1.54 -27.23
N ASN A 7 -7.50 -1.61 -27.56
CA ASN A 7 -8.58 -1.82 -26.59
C ASN A 7 -8.58 -3.20 -25.93
N ARG A 8 -7.98 -4.23 -26.55
CA ARG A 8 -7.79 -5.55 -25.91
C ARG A 8 -6.64 -5.57 -24.88
N LYS A 9 -5.73 -4.59 -24.93
CA LYS A 9 -4.53 -4.53 -24.08
C LYS A 9 -4.78 -3.86 -22.72
N CYS A 10 -5.67 -2.87 -22.67
CA CYS A 10 -6.28 -2.45 -21.40
C CYS A 10 -7.35 -3.48 -21.04
N LYS A 11 -6.91 -4.66 -20.59
CA LYS A 11 -7.79 -5.61 -19.93
C LYS A 11 -8.59 -4.90 -18.83
N ASP A 12 -9.75 -5.45 -18.53
CA ASP A 12 -10.57 -4.97 -17.44
C ASP A 12 -9.79 -5.08 -16.12
N LEU A 13 -9.25 -3.96 -15.64
CA LEU A 13 -8.49 -3.85 -14.39
C LEU A 13 -9.24 -4.50 -13.23
N GLN A 14 -10.57 -4.40 -13.23
CA GLN A 14 -11.41 -5.02 -12.21
C GLN A 14 -11.29 -6.54 -12.27
N TYR A 15 -11.35 -7.14 -13.46
CA TYR A 15 -11.22 -8.58 -13.63
C TYR A 15 -9.84 -9.08 -13.17
N GLU A 16 -8.77 -8.36 -13.52
CA GLU A 16 -7.41 -8.70 -13.07
C GLU A 16 -7.30 -8.63 -11.55
N ILE A 17 -7.85 -7.58 -10.92
CA ILE A 17 -7.83 -7.41 -9.46
C ILE A 17 -8.67 -8.47 -8.77
N LYS A 18 -9.89 -8.75 -9.23
CA LYS A 18 -10.71 -9.82 -8.63
C LYS A 18 -9.98 -11.15 -8.65
N LYS A 19 -9.42 -11.54 -9.79
CA LYS A 19 -8.64 -12.76 -9.91
C LYS A 19 -7.48 -12.83 -8.91
N ILE A 20 -6.74 -11.75 -8.74
CA ILE A 20 -5.63 -11.65 -7.78
C ILE A 20 -6.11 -11.90 -6.35
N TYR A 21 -7.21 -11.24 -5.96
CA TYR A 21 -7.73 -11.33 -4.61
C TYR A 21 -8.42 -12.66 -4.33
N GLU A 22 -9.02 -13.28 -5.35
CA GLU A 22 -9.59 -14.63 -5.30
C GLU A 22 -8.50 -15.72 -5.19
N GLU A 23 -7.29 -15.50 -5.74
CA GLU A 23 -6.18 -16.46 -5.73
C GLU A 23 -5.19 -16.22 -4.55
N ASN A 24 -5.62 -16.51 -3.32
CA ASN A 24 -4.75 -16.58 -2.11
C ASN A 24 -4.03 -15.29 -1.65
N PHE A 25 -4.28 -14.12 -2.25
CA PHE A 25 -3.58 -12.87 -1.90
C PHE A 25 -3.57 -12.58 -0.39
N LEU A 26 -4.71 -12.72 0.28
CA LEU A 26 -4.83 -12.44 1.72
C LEU A 26 -3.95 -13.38 2.56
N GLU A 27 -3.90 -14.66 2.20
CA GLU A 27 -3.08 -15.66 2.89
C GLU A 27 -1.59 -15.44 2.62
N GLU A 28 -1.21 -15.08 1.40
CA GLU A 28 0.17 -14.69 1.09
C GLU A 28 0.60 -13.44 1.85
N ARG A 29 -0.27 -12.42 1.90
CA ARG A 29 -0.04 -11.21 2.68
C ARG A 29 0.12 -11.50 4.16
N LYS A 30 -0.69 -12.38 4.74
CA LYS A 30 -0.53 -12.87 6.13
C LYS A 30 0.83 -13.52 6.35
N LYS A 31 1.23 -14.42 5.47
CA LYS A 31 2.54 -15.08 5.54
C LYS A 31 3.68 -14.06 5.48
N ILE A 32 3.61 -13.11 4.57
CA ILE A 32 4.65 -12.10 4.37
C ILE A 32 4.75 -11.15 5.55
N ILE A 33 3.62 -10.69 6.10
CA ILE A 33 3.61 -9.89 7.33
C ILE A 33 4.21 -10.70 8.49
N SER A 34 3.84 -11.97 8.66
CA SER A 34 4.41 -12.83 9.71
C SER A 34 5.93 -12.99 9.57
N ILE A 35 6.44 -13.20 8.35
CA ILE A 35 7.87 -13.28 8.06
C ILE A 35 8.56 -11.95 8.40
N ALA A 36 8.00 -10.82 7.93
CA ALA A 36 8.54 -9.49 8.19
C ALA A 36 8.61 -9.19 9.69
N THR A 37 7.55 -9.51 10.45
CA THR A 37 7.53 -9.36 11.92
C THR A 37 8.68 -10.11 12.57
N LYS A 38 8.87 -11.40 12.25
CA LYS A 38 9.95 -12.21 12.83
C LYS A 38 11.32 -11.63 12.53
N LEU A 39 11.57 -11.27 11.28
CA LEU A 39 12.86 -10.73 10.85
C LEU A 39 13.17 -9.36 11.47
N ILE A 40 12.17 -8.47 11.58
CA ILE A 40 12.35 -7.17 12.23
C ILE A 40 12.67 -7.37 13.71
N THR A 41 11.96 -8.26 14.41
CA THR A 41 12.22 -8.53 15.82
C THR A 41 13.58 -9.14 16.06
N GLU A 42 13.99 -10.13 15.26
CA GLU A 42 15.31 -10.73 15.34
C GLU A 42 16.40 -9.68 15.10
N LEU A 43 16.24 -8.84 14.07
CA LEU A 43 17.17 -7.75 13.78
C LEU A 43 17.24 -6.77 14.96
N LYS A 44 16.11 -6.33 15.52
CA LYS A 44 16.11 -5.46 16.71
C LYS A 44 16.83 -6.12 17.88
N GLY A 45 16.58 -7.41 18.13
CA GLY A 45 17.24 -8.16 19.20
C GLY A 45 18.76 -8.25 19.02
N ILE A 46 19.25 -8.41 17.79
CA ILE A 46 20.68 -8.38 17.47
C ILE A 46 21.24 -6.98 17.73
N LEU A 47 20.61 -5.94 17.17
CA LEU A 47 21.11 -4.56 17.28
C LEU A 47 21.10 -4.03 18.72
N THR A 48 20.13 -4.43 19.56
CA THR A 48 20.09 -4.05 20.98
C THR A 48 21.18 -4.73 21.81
N LYS A 49 21.51 -6.00 21.53
CA LYS A 49 22.53 -6.76 22.28
C LYS A 49 23.94 -6.23 22.07
N GLU A 50 24.22 -5.71 20.87
CA GLU A 50 25.52 -5.10 20.54
C GLU A 50 25.72 -3.73 21.23
N ASN A 51 24.72 -3.22 21.97
CA ASN A 51 24.81 -2.07 22.89
C ASN A 51 25.33 -0.76 22.27
N GLU A 52 25.11 -0.56 20.97
CA GLU A 52 25.61 0.59 20.25
C GLU A 52 24.45 1.51 19.84
N SER A 53 24.33 2.62 20.57
CA SER A 53 23.48 3.77 20.26
C SER A 53 24.04 4.60 19.09
N SER A 54 24.64 3.93 18.10
CA SER A 54 25.26 4.58 16.95
C SER A 54 24.21 4.92 15.88
N ASN A 55 24.40 6.05 15.20
CA ASN A 55 23.54 6.48 14.09
C ASN A 55 23.46 5.43 12.95
N GLU A 56 24.45 4.56 12.83
CA GLU A 56 24.53 3.54 11.78
C GLU A 56 23.52 2.40 11.99
N TYR A 57 23.29 1.97 13.24
CA TYR A 57 22.29 0.95 13.60
C TYR A 57 20.88 1.39 13.22
N ASN A 58 20.56 2.63 13.59
CA ASN A 58 19.29 3.24 13.28
C ASN A 58 19.08 3.31 11.76
N TRP A 59 20.12 3.55 10.98
CA TRP A 59 20.04 3.56 9.53
C TRP A 59 19.78 2.17 8.94
N ILE A 60 20.45 1.12 9.44
CA ILE A 60 20.24 -0.27 8.99
C ILE A 60 18.79 -0.70 9.25
N LEU A 61 18.30 -0.53 10.49
CA LEU A 61 16.93 -0.90 10.85
C LEU A 61 15.90 -0.10 10.05
N LYS A 62 16.11 1.22 9.89
CA LYS A 62 15.25 2.07 9.05
C LYS A 62 15.20 1.58 7.61
N SER A 63 16.35 1.24 7.03
CA SER A 63 16.44 0.77 5.64
C SER A 63 15.80 -0.60 5.46
N PHE A 64 15.94 -1.49 6.45
CA PHE A 64 15.30 -2.80 6.44
C PHE A 64 13.77 -2.71 6.50
N ILE A 65 13.25 -1.92 7.44
CA ILE A 65 11.80 -1.67 7.58
C ILE A 65 11.25 -0.99 6.34
N ASP A 66 11.94 0.01 5.79
CA ASP A 66 11.50 0.74 4.60
C ASP A 66 11.32 -0.20 3.39
N ASN A 67 12.23 -1.16 3.21
CA ASN A 67 12.10 -2.20 2.19
C ASN A 67 10.88 -3.10 2.42
N TRP A 68 10.62 -3.53 3.64
CA TRP A 68 9.44 -4.34 3.95
C TRP A 68 8.12 -3.60 3.72
N ILE A 69 8.08 -2.30 4.01
CA ILE A 69 6.90 -1.47 3.72
C ILE A 69 6.57 -1.53 2.22
N TRP A 70 7.56 -1.35 1.35
CA TRP A 70 7.38 -1.50 -0.09
C TRP A 70 6.97 -2.91 -0.50
N LYS A 71 7.64 -3.95 0.04
CA LYS A 71 7.32 -5.32 -0.33
C LYS A 71 5.88 -5.67 -0.01
N ILE A 72 5.38 -5.29 1.17
CA ILE A 72 4.01 -5.55 1.62
C ILE A 72 3.00 -4.76 0.78
N SER A 73 3.28 -3.50 0.44
CA SER A 73 2.37 -2.67 -0.34
C SER A 73 2.30 -3.08 -1.82
N GLU A 74 3.36 -3.67 -2.36
CA GLU A 74 3.46 -4.11 -3.76
C GLU A 74 2.97 -5.55 -4.02
N LEU A 75 2.72 -6.35 -2.97
CA LEU A 75 2.21 -7.73 -3.07
C LEU A 75 1.00 -7.96 -3.98
N PRO A 76 0.03 -7.04 -4.11
CA PRO A 76 -1.14 -7.32 -4.92
C PRO A 76 -0.84 -7.55 -6.41
N GLY A 77 0.35 -7.25 -6.92
CA GLY A 77 0.68 -7.43 -8.34
C GLY A 77 1.23 -8.84 -8.66
N PRO A 78 0.45 -9.76 -9.25
CA PRO A 78 0.95 -11.09 -9.64
C PRO A 78 1.93 -10.93 -10.79
N ASN A 79 3.22 -11.20 -10.59
CA ASN A 79 4.19 -11.29 -11.69
C ASN A 79 4.27 -10.06 -12.62
N THR A 80 3.80 -8.88 -12.19
CA THR A 80 3.79 -7.72 -13.07
C THR A 80 5.04 -6.89 -12.87
N LYS A 81 5.65 -6.44 -13.97
CA LYS A 81 6.83 -5.57 -13.99
C LYS A 81 6.60 -4.20 -13.31
N THR A 82 5.46 -3.98 -12.64
CA THR A 82 5.04 -2.67 -12.15
C THR A 82 4.27 -2.76 -10.83
N LYS A 83 4.60 -1.87 -9.90
CA LYS A 83 3.95 -1.70 -8.58
C LYS A 83 2.49 -1.20 -8.57
N PHE A 84 1.87 -1.06 -9.74
CA PHE A 84 0.54 -0.45 -9.88
C PHE A 84 -0.56 -1.49 -10.12
N VAL A 85 -0.25 -2.58 -10.84
CA VAL A 85 -1.24 -3.63 -11.14
C VAL A 85 -1.57 -4.37 -9.85
N GLY A 86 -2.85 -4.73 -9.70
CA GLY A 86 -3.36 -5.45 -8.53
C GLY A 86 -3.70 -4.58 -7.33
N GLN A 87 -3.35 -3.29 -7.34
CA GLN A 87 -3.70 -2.40 -6.24
C GLN A 87 -5.22 -2.21 -6.16
N ARG A 88 -5.84 -2.55 -5.01
CA ARG A 88 -7.29 -2.43 -4.78
C ARG A 88 -7.76 -0.99 -4.96
N TYR A 89 -6.99 -0.03 -4.46
CA TYR A 89 -7.40 1.37 -4.42
C TYR A 89 -6.68 2.20 -5.46
N TRP A 90 -7.45 2.97 -6.22
CA TRP A 90 -6.95 3.92 -7.21
C TRP A 90 -7.70 5.23 -7.07
N SER A 91 -7.03 6.36 -7.22
CA SER A 91 -7.74 7.60 -7.49
C SER A 91 -8.52 7.49 -8.80
N LYS A 92 -9.65 8.19 -8.88
CA LYS A 92 -10.46 8.25 -10.10
C LYS A 92 -9.63 8.71 -11.30
N LYS A 93 -8.81 9.75 -11.13
CA LYS A 93 -7.94 10.29 -12.20
C LYS A 93 -6.86 9.30 -12.64
N ALA A 94 -6.24 8.58 -11.71
CA ALA A 94 -5.26 7.56 -12.08
C ALA A 94 -5.90 6.41 -12.87
N LYS A 95 -7.10 5.96 -12.45
CA LYS A 95 -7.87 4.93 -13.15
C LYS A 95 -8.18 5.36 -14.59
N GLU A 96 -8.74 6.56 -14.76
CA GLU A 96 -9.07 7.14 -16.06
C GLU A 96 -7.84 7.33 -16.96
N GLN A 97 -6.74 7.84 -16.39
CA GLN A 97 -5.48 8.03 -17.12
C GLN A 97 -4.92 6.70 -17.63
N TYR A 98 -4.94 5.66 -16.80
CA TYR A 98 -4.49 4.33 -17.18
C TYR A 98 -5.40 3.74 -18.24
N GLN A 99 -6.73 3.78 -18.07
CA GLN A 99 -7.69 3.25 -19.04
C GLN A 99 -7.56 3.89 -20.41
N LYS A 100 -7.23 5.19 -20.48
CA LYS A 100 -7.06 5.91 -21.74
C LYS A 100 -5.85 5.45 -22.55
N ASN A 101 -4.73 5.13 -21.88
CA ASN A 101 -3.43 5.00 -22.55
C ASN A 101 -2.70 3.67 -22.25
N CYS A 102 -3.24 2.82 -21.39
CA CYS A 102 -2.62 1.62 -20.82
C CYS A 102 -1.17 1.86 -20.36
N ASN A 103 -0.92 3.02 -19.74
CA ASN A 103 0.42 3.50 -19.41
C ASN A 103 0.46 4.02 -17.97
N TYR A 104 1.53 3.67 -17.26
CA TYR A 104 1.79 4.07 -15.88
C TYR A 104 2.58 5.37 -15.75
N LYS A 105 3.02 5.98 -16.87
CA LYS A 105 3.75 7.26 -16.84
C LYS A 105 2.92 8.32 -16.13
N GLY A 106 3.47 8.89 -15.08
CA GLY A 106 2.81 9.91 -14.26
C GLY A 106 1.99 9.35 -13.09
N LEU A 107 1.86 8.04 -12.95
CA LEU A 107 1.24 7.42 -11.78
C LEU A 107 2.24 7.30 -10.61
N ARG A 108 1.71 7.20 -9.41
CA ARG A 108 2.42 7.05 -8.13
C ARG A 108 1.75 5.97 -7.31
N HIS A 109 2.57 5.15 -6.68
CA HIS A 109 2.15 4.17 -5.69
C HIS A 109 2.29 4.87 -4.34
N GLU A 110 1.18 5.34 -3.81
CA GLU A 110 1.15 6.11 -2.58
C GLU A 110 0.73 5.23 -1.41
N HIS A 111 1.48 5.32 -0.31
CA HIS A 111 1.08 4.67 0.92
C HIS A 111 0.01 5.52 1.60
N VAL A 112 -1.15 4.93 1.85
CA VAL A 112 -2.28 5.60 2.49
C VAL A 112 -1.86 6.13 3.85
N TYR A 113 -1.20 5.28 4.63
CA TYR A 113 -0.45 5.71 5.80
C TYR A 113 0.95 6.22 5.37
N PRO A 114 1.38 7.45 5.73
CA PRO A 114 2.69 7.95 5.31
C PRO A 114 3.84 7.01 5.69
N ARG A 115 4.64 6.60 4.71
CA ARG A 115 5.73 5.63 4.90
C ARG A 115 6.73 6.03 5.99
N ALA A 116 7.08 7.32 6.07
CA ALA A 116 7.98 7.84 7.11
C ALA A 116 7.42 7.60 8.52
N LYS A 117 6.17 8.00 8.75
CA LYS A 117 5.48 7.80 10.03
C LYS A 117 5.30 6.32 10.38
N LEU A 118 4.99 5.47 9.39
CA LEU A 118 4.83 4.04 9.64
C LEU A 118 6.15 3.40 10.08
N LYS A 119 7.24 3.78 9.42
CA LYS A 119 8.59 3.32 9.75
C LYS A 119 8.99 3.71 11.17
N GLU A 120 8.73 4.95 11.56
CA GLU A 120 8.98 5.43 12.94
C GLU A 120 8.22 4.59 13.97
N ARG A 121 6.91 4.36 13.74
CA ARG A 121 6.10 3.53 14.64
C ARG A 121 6.61 2.10 14.76
N ILE A 122 7.00 1.45 13.66
CA ILE A 122 7.55 0.08 13.70
C ILE A 122 8.88 0.02 14.48
N ILE A 123 9.69 1.08 14.40
CA ILE A 123 10.94 1.18 15.17
C ILE A 123 10.63 1.31 16.67
N GLU A 124 9.56 2.00 17.03
CA GLU A 124 9.13 2.20 18.42
C GLU A 124 8.46 0.97 19.04
N CYS A 125 7.92 0.04 18.24
CA CYS A 125 7.27 -1.17 18.76
C CYS A 125 8.19 -2.04 19.62
N GLU A 126 7.72 -2.54 20.76
CA GLU A 126 8.55 -3.31 21.70
C GLU A 126 8.44 -4.83 21.47
N ASN A 127 7.39 -5.28 20.79
CA ASN A 127 7.09 -6.70 20.65
C ASN A 127 6.51 -7.05 19.26
N ASN A 128 6.42 -8.36 18.99
CA ASN A 128 5.92 -8.89 17.72
C ASN A 128 4.49 -8.45 17.39
N GLU A 129 3.61 -8.38 18.40
CA GLU A 129 2.21 -8.06 18.21
C GLU A 129 2.04 -6.62 17.73
N GLU A 130 2.78 -5.68 18.32
CA GLU A 130 2.81 -4.28 17.90
C GLU A 130 3.40 -4.11 16.49
N ILE A 131 4.53 -4.76 16.20
CA ILE A 131 5.16 -4.73 14.87
C ILE A 131 4.16 -5.24 13.83
N GLU A 132 3.54 -6.38 14.09
CA GLU A 132 2.55 -6.97 13.20
C GLU A 132 1.34 -6.04 13.01
N LYS A 133 0.85 -5.41 14.09
CA LYS A 133 -0.25 -4.43 14.02
C LYS A 133 0.11 -3.23 13.15
N GLU A 134 1.33 -2.71 13.22
CA GLU A 134 1.77 -1.61 12.35
C GLU A 134 1.96 -2.07 10.89
N LEU A 135 2.58 -3.23 10.65
CA LEU A 135 2.76 -3.77 9.30
C LEU A 135 1.43 -4.05 8.60
N ARG A 136 0.40 -4.46 9.35
CA ARG A 136 -0.95 -4.63 8.81
C ARG A 136 -1.41 -3.33 8.14
N LYS A 137 -1.26 -2.17 8.78
CA LYS A 137 -1.73 -0.86 8.27
C LYS A 137 -1.15 -0.41 6.92
N ILE A 138 -0.19 -1.13 6.33
CA ILE A 138 0.39 -0.85 5.02
C ILE A 138 -0.67 -1.03 3.92
N VAL A 139 -1.33 0.04 3.54
CA VAL A 139 -2.26 0.07 2.40
C VAL A 139 -1.72 1.05 1.37
N ALA A 140 -1.82 0.69 0.10
CA ALA A 140 -1.44 1.58 -1.01
C ALA A 140 -2.64 1.97 -1.87
N CYS A 141 -2.52 3.15 -2.47
CA CYS A 141 -3.44 3.68 -3.44
C CYS A 141 -2.66 4.23 -4.63
N VAL A 142 -3.12 3.92 -5.84
CA VAL A 142 -2.50 4.46 -7.06
C VAL A 142 -3.09 5.84 -7.36
N VAL A 143 -2.23 6.84 -7.39
CA VAL A 143 -2.61 8.24 -7.63
C VAL A 143 -1.83 8.83 -8.79
N THR A 144 -2.29 9.95 -9.34
CA THR A 144 -1.48 10.74 -10.27
C THR A 144 -0.35 11.47 -9.55
N LYS A 145 0.68 11.90 -10.27
CA LYS A 145 1.78 12.72 -9.72
C LYS A 145 1.25 14.02 -9.11
N GLU A 146 0.26 14.62 -9.76
CA GLU A 146 -0.38 15.86 -9.32
C GLU A 146 -1.15 15.65 -8.01
N GLU A 147 -1.86 14.54 -7.85
CA GLU A 147 -2.54 14.19 -6.60
C GLU A 147 -1.54 13.87 -5.49
N HIS A 148 -0.50 13.08 -5.77
CA HIS A 148 0.55 12.78 -4.80
C HIS A 148 1.16 14.05 -4.18
N ASN A 149 1.43 15.05 -5.01
CA ASN A 149 1.98 16.33 -4.53
C ASN A 149 0.98 17.18 -3.74
N LYS A 150 -0.33 16.93 -3.87
CA LYS A 150 -1.38 17.65 -3.15
C LYS A 150 -1.72 17.03 -1.80
N LEU A 151 -1.44 15.74 -1.62
CA LEU A 151 -1.81 15.01 -0.40
C LEU A 151 -1.25 15.71 0.85
N ASN A 152 -2.10 15.85 1.87
CA ASN A 152 -1.73 16.47 3.13
C ASN A 152 -0.83 15.52 3.94
N ASN A 153 0.42 15.91 4.20
CA ASN A 153 1.37 15.08 4.95
C ASN A 153 1.23 15.20 6.47
N GLU A 154 0.50 16.21 6.96
CA GLU A 154 0.18 16.35 8.38
C GLU A 154 -0.89 15.35 8.82
N LYS A 155 -1.77 14.95 7.89
CA LYS A 155 -2.81 13.94 8.11
C LYS A 155 -2.27 12.53 7.89
N GLU A 156 -3.02 11.54 8.35
CA GLU A 156 -2.69 10.12 8.24
C GLU A 156 -3.84 9.36 7.59
N ARG A 157 -3.51 8.19 7.01
CA ARG A 157 -4.46 7.29 6.39
C ARG A 157 -5.33 7.98 5.33
N TRP A 158 -6.60 7.60 5.23
CA TRP A 158 -7.54 8.13 4.24
C TRP A 158 -7.92 9.59 4.48
N GLU A 159 -7.66 10.15 5.66
CA GLU A 159 -7.94 11.57 5.94
C GLU A 159 -7.07 12.50 5.05
N ARG A 160 -5.92 12.01 4.59
CA ARG A 160 -5.06 12.70 3.60
C ARG A 160 -5.78 12.93 2.27
N TYR A 161 -6.60 11.96 1.86
CA TYR A 161 -7.34 11.98 0.61
C TYR A 161 -8.60 12.83 0.75
N VAL A 162 -9.35 12.62 1.85
CA VAL A 162 -10.54 13.41 2.21
C VAL A 162 -10.21 14.90 2.28
N SER A 163 -9.16 15.28 3.02
CA SER A 163 -8.77 16.69 3.19
C SER A 163 -8.29 17.39 1.90
N THR A 164 -8.04 16.64 0.83
CA THR A 164 -7.54 17.17 -0.45
C THR A 164 -8.50 16.96 -1.61
N GLY A 165 -9.68 16.37 -1.35
CA GLY A 165 -10.69 16.09 -2.36
C GLY A 165 -10.26 15.04 -3.38
N VAL A 166 -9.29 14.18 -3.07
CA VAL A 166 -8.88 13.08 -3.95
C VAL A 166 -9.93 11.98 -3.88
N GLN A 167 -10.67 11.79 -4.96
CA GLN A 167 -11.67 10.74 -5.09
C GLN A 167 -11.00 9.39 -5.31
N VAL A 168 -11.36 8.40 -4.49
CA VAL A 168 -10.82 7.04 -4.53
C VAL A 168 -11.87 6.07 -5.06
N VAL A 169 -11.41 5.12 -5.86
CA VAL A 169 -12.18 3.99 -6.39
C VAL A 169 -11.60 2.73 -5.78
N ASP A 170 -12.49 1.92 -5.21
CA ASP A 170 -12.22 0.53 -4.91
C ASP A 170 -12.43 -0.29 -6.17
N LEU A 171 -11.35 -0.81 -6.74
CA LEU A 171 -11.40 -1.61 -7.96
C LEU A 171 -11.86 -3.06 -7.71
N PHE A 172 -11.77 -3.56 -6.48
CA PHE A 172 -12.28 -4.88 -6.14
C PHE A 172 -13.82 -4.86 -6.13
N GLU A 173 -14.40 -3.88 -5.44
CA GLU A 173 -15.85 -3.64 -5.42
C GLU A 173 -16.37 -2.94 -6.69
N ASN A 174 -15.49 -2.32 -7.47
CA ASN A 174 -15.81 -1.38 -8.55
C ASN A 174 -16.76 -0.25 -8.10
N LYS A 175 -16.39 0.37 -6.98
CA LYS A 175 -17.17 1.42 -6.31
C LYS A 175 -16.34 2.68 -6.14
N GLU A 176 -16.91 3.84 -6.47
CA GLU A 176 -16.35 5.13 -6.03
C GLU A 176 -16.65 5.30 -4.52
N LEU A 177 -15.61 5.53 -3.73
CA LEU A 177 -15.72 5.67 -2.28
C LEU A 177 -16.08 7.12 -1.92
N THR A 178 -17.08 7.28 -1.08
CA THR A 178 -17.42 8.57 -0.46
C THR A 178 -16.44 8.91 0.66
N ASP A 179 -16.40 10.17 1.09
CA ASP A 179 -15.63 10.57 2.28
C ASP A 179 -16.02 9.76 3.52
N GLU A 180 -17.29 9.39 3.65
CA GLU A 180 -17.75 8.55 4.76
C GLU A 180 -17.25 7.11 4.64
N ASP A 181 -17.21 6.54 3.42
CA ASP A 181 -16.59 5.22 3.19
C ASP A 181 -15.10 5.25 3.59
N LEU A 182 -14.37 6.29 3.17
CA LEU A 182 -12.96 6.49 3.50
C LEU A 182 -12.73 6.65 5.01
N ARG A 183 -13.59 7.40 5.71
CA ARG A 183 -13.54 7.52 7.18
C ARG A 183 -13.88 6.22 7.89
N LYS A 184 -14.77 5.39 7.35
CA LYS A 184 -15.03 4.04 7.88
C LYS A 184 -13.80 3.14 7.73
N LEU A 185 -13.12 3.20 6.59
CA LEU A 185 -11.85 2.48 6.40
C LEU A 185 -10.75 2.92 7.39
N ASN A 186 -10.78 4.17 7.87
CA ASN A 186 -9.87 4.62 8.93
C ASN A 186 -10.16 3.99 10.29
N ARG A 187 -11.42 3.62 10.58
CA ARG A 187 -11.84 3.05 11.86
C ARG A 187 -11.59 1.54 11.95
N LYS A 188 -11.46 0.87 10.81
CA LYS A 188 -11.04 -0.55 10.77
C LYS A 188 -9.62 -0.63 11.34
N GLU A 189 -9.49 -1.24 12.53
CA GLU A 189 -8.20 -1.35 13.22
C GLU A 189 -7.26 -2.33 12.52
N ASN A 190 -7.81 -3.31 11.79
CA ASN A 190 -7.06 -4.27 11.00
C ASN A 190 -7.17 -3.98 9.51
N SER A 191 -6.03 -3.89 8.84
CA SER A 191 -5.98 -3.72 7.38
C SER A 191 -6.57 -4.89 6.60
N TYR A 192 -6.61 -6.08 7.20
CA TYR A 192 -7.25 -7.23 6.58
C TYR A 192 -8.70 -6.94 6.31
N ASP A 193 -9.36 -6.21 7.22
CA ASP A 193 -10.74 -5.77 7.05
C ASP A 193 -10.86 -4.74 5.92
N CYS A 194 -9.77 -4.06 5.53
CA CYS A 194 -9.72 -3.23 4.32
C CYS A 194 -9.54 -4.07 3.03
N TYR A 195 -9.30 -5.38 3.12
CA TYR A 195 -9.15 -6.30 1.98
C TYR A 195 -10.12 -7.49 2.00
N ILE A 196 -10.92 -7.66 3.08
CA ILE A 196 -11.77 -8.83 3.33
C ILE A 196 -13.27 -8.52 3.23
N ASP A 197 -13.68 -7.27 3.45
CA ASP A 197 -15.08 -6.85 3.29
C ASP A 197 -15.26 -5.96 2.05
#